data_AF-A0A9E0ITD7-F1
#
_entry.id   AF-A0A9E0ITD7-F1
#
_cell.length_a   1.000
_cell.length_b   1.000
_cell.length_c   1.000
_cell.angle_alpha   90.00
_cell.angle_beta   90.00
_cell.angle_gamma   90.00
#
_symmetry.space_group_name_H-M   'P 1'
#
loop_
_entity.id
_entity.type
_entity.pdbx_description
1 polymer ?
#
loop_
_entity_poly.entity_id
_entity_poly.type
_entity_poly.pdbx_seq_one_letter_code
_entity_poly.pdbx_strand_id
1 'polypeptide(L)'
;MLRLRGLTAVDPLRVPLPHGTEVTTRVDRVVAGRTVRGGALGRVRAVDADGVLVRLVGVGDVRYARDEVVPHKAGQVEFALRRAAAWDALRGHAIIDTVVGSRAWGLFR
;
A
#
# COMPACT_ATOMS: atom_id res chain seq x y z
N MET A 1 13.85 -27.92 -11.31
CA MET A 1 12.57 -27.17 -11.33
C MET A 1 12.04 -27.12 -9.90
N LEU A 2 12.28 -26.02 -9.18
CA LEU A 2 12.01 -25.91 -7.75
C LEU A 2 10.53 -25.59 -7.51
N ARG A 3 9.73 -26.59 -7.10
CA ARG A 3 8.34 -26.39 -6.68
C ARG A 3 8.32 -25.87 -5.24
N LEU A 4 8.15 -24.56 -5.06
CA LEU A 4 7.89 -23.93 -3.77
C LEU A 4 6.50 -24.36 -3.26
N ARG A 5 6.46 -25.37 -2.40
CA ARG A 5 5.26 -25.94 -1.75
C ARG A 5 4.47 -24.96 -0.84
N GLY A 6 4.83 -23.67 -0.78
CA GLY A 6 4.21 -22.66 0.09
C GLY A 6 3.31 -21.64 -0.62
N LEU A 7 3.22 -21.65 -1.95
CA LEU A 7 2.37 -20.74 -2.73
C LEU A 7 0.92 -21.26 -2.84
N THR A 8 0.28 -21.57 -1.71
CA THR A 8 -1.18 -21.55 -1.67
C THR A 8 -1.57 -20.14 -2.09
N ALA A 9 -2.29 -20.01 -3.22
CA ALA A 9 -2.62 -18.74 -3.85
C ALA A 9 -3.21 -17.78 -2.80
N VAL A 10 -2.37 -16.86 -2.32
CA VAL A 10 -2.79 -15.84 -1.38
C VAL A 10 -3.82 -14.99 -2.10
N ASP A 11 -5.05 -14.95 -1.59
CA ASP A 11 -6.12 -14.15 -2.19
C ASP A 11 -5.73 -12.66 -2.11
N PRO A 12 -5.44 -12.01 -3.26
CA PRO A 12 -4.97 -10.63 -3.29
C PRO A 12 -6.01 -9.63 -2.79
N LEU A 13 -7.29 -10.01 -2.70
CA LEU A 13 -8.37 -9.17 -2.16
C LEU A 13 -8.43 -9.20 -0.63
N ARG A 14 -7.86 -10.23 0.00
CA ARG A 14 -7.94 -10.44 1.45
C ARG A 14 -6.64 -10.16 2.18
N VAL A 15 -5.54 -9.92 1.46
CA VAL A 15 -4.27 -9.55 2.10
C VAL A 15 -4.34 -8.18 2.76
N PRO A 16 -3.70 -8.00 3.92
CA PRO A 16 -3.52 -6.66 4.48
C PRO A 16 -2.73 -5.75 3.53
N LEU A 17 -3.10 -4.48 3.47
CA LEU A 17 -2.45 -3.46 2.66
C LEU A 17 -1.84 -2.38 3.57
N PRO A 18 -0.72 -2.64 4.25
CA PRO A 18 -0.12 -1.66 5.16
C PRO A 18 0.35 -0.40 4.40
N HIS A 19 0.56 0.70 5.13
CA HIS A 19 1.06 1.95 4.58
C HIS A 19 2.29 1.73 3.68
N GLY A 20 2.27 2.34 2.49
CA GLY A 20 3.32 2.28 1.49
C GLY A 20 3.23 1.11 0.51
N THR A 21 2.27 0.20 0.67
CA THR A 21 2.03 -0.91 -0.26
C THR A 21 1.67 -0.39 -1.65
N GLU A 22 2.34 -0.92 -2.68
CA GLU A 22 2.02 -0.60 -4.07
C GLU A 22 0.82 -1.40 -4.53
N VAL A 23 -0.17 -0.72 -5.11
CA VAL A 23 -1.45 -1.30 -5.49
C VAL A 23 -1.81 -0.91 -6.92
N THR A 24 -2.63 -1.77 -7.54
CA THR A 24 -3.27 -1.53 -8.82
C THR A 24 -4.78 -1.39 -8.59
N THR A 25 -5.40 -0.35 -9.17
CA THR A 25 -6.85 -0.16 -9.13
C THR A 25 -7.54 -1.16 -10.06
N ARG A 26 -8.75 -1.60 -9.70
CA ARG A 26 -9.54 -2.55 -10.51
C ARG A 26 -10.73 -1.91 -11.21
N VAL A 27 -11.16 -0.75 -10.75
CA VAL A 27 -12.34 -0.04 -11.25
C VAL A 27 -11.96 1.31 -11.81
N ASP A 28 -12.79 1.79 -12.72
CA ASP A 28 -12.74 3.18 -13.17
C ASP A 28 -13.27 4.10 -12.07
N ARG A 29 -12.65 5.26 -11.90
CA ARG A 29 -13.07 6.27 -10.92
C ARG A 29 -12.92 7.67 -11.48
N VAL A 30 -13.95 8.49 -11.31
CA VAL A 30 -13.89 9.91 -11.66
C VAL A 30 -13.40 10.69 -10.46
N VAL A 31 -12.32 11.45 -10.63
CA VAL A 31 -11.69 12.28 -9.60
C VAL A 31 -11.44 13.66 -10.20
N ALA A 32 -12.02 14.69 -9.62
CA ALA A 32 -11.88 16.09 -10.08
C ALA A 32 -12.12 16.25 -11.59
N GLY A 33 -13.13 15.57 -12.14
CA GLY A 33 -13.48 15.62 -13.57
C GLY A 33 -12.61 14.77 -14.49
N ARG A 34 -11.56 14.10 -13.98
CA ARG A 34 -10.72 13.16 -14.73
C ARG A 34 -11.12 11.72 -14.44
N THR A 35 -11.16 10.88 -15.48
CA THR A 35 -11.33 9.44 -15.30
C THR A 35 -9.97 8.76 -15.07
N VAL A 36 -9.82 8.15 -13.90
CA VAL A 36 -8.77 7.16 -13.61
C VAL A 36 -9.30 5.81 -14.04
N ARG A 37 -8.66 5.18 -15.02
CA ARG A 37 -9.06 3.84 -15.45
C ARG A 37 -8.57 2.76 -14.48
N GLY A 38 -9.27 1.64 -14.44
CA GLY A 38 -8.76 0.40 -13.85
C GLY A 38 -7.37 0.07 -14.42
N GLY A 39 -6.48 -0.44 -13.58
CA GLY A 39 -5.08 -0.68 -13.91
C GLY A 39 -4.12 0.43 -13.47
N ALA A 40 -4.62 1.52 -12.88
CA ALA A 40 -3.77 2.60 -12.39
C ALA A 40 -2.92 2.15 -11.19
N LEU A 41 -1.67 2.60 -11.15
CA LEU A 41 -0.73 2.31 -10.07
C LEU A 41 -0.72 3.41 -9.02
N GLY A 42 -0.62 3.01 -7.75
CA GLY A 42 -0.49 3.92 -6.62
C GLY A 42 0.07 3.27 -5.38
N ARG A 43 0.16 4.06 -4.30
CA ARG A 43 0.62 3.58 -2.99
C ARG A 43 -0.39 3.87 -1.90
N VAL A 44 -0.57 2.91 -1.01
CA VAL A 44 -1.45 3.06 0.15
C VAL A 44 -0.88 4.11 1.10
N ARG A 45 -1.69 5.11 1.41
CA ARG A 45 -1.43 6.16 2.42
C ARG A 45 -2.12 5.88 3.74
N ALA A 46 -3.28 5.24 3.72
CA ALA A 46 -3.99 4.86 4.92
C ALA A 46 -4.97 3.73 4.62
N VAL A 47 -5.29 2.95 5.64
CA VAL A 47 -6.41 2.01 5.64
C VAL A 47 -7.21 2.31 6.91
N ASP A 48 -8.51 2.53 6.75
CA ASP A 48 -9.44 2.79 7.85
C ASP A 48 -10.83 2.19 7.50
N ALA A 49 -11.85 2.48 8.30
CA ALA A 49 -13.20 1.91 8.13
C ALA A 49 -13.82 2.23 6.77
N ASP A 50 -13.47 3.38 6.16
CA ASP A 50 -14.05 3.83 4.89
C ASP A 50 -13.30 3.25 3.67
N GLY A 51 -12.39 2.30 3.87
CA GLY A 51 -11.57 1.67 2.82
C GLY A 51 -10.08 2.01 2.82
N VAL A 52 -9.51 2.22 1.63
CA VAL A 52 -8.08 2.38 1.37
C VAL A 52 -7.83 3.71 0.70
N LEU A 53 -7.03 4.57 1.32
CA LEU A 53 -6.54 5.80 0.70
C LEU A 53 -5.31 5.48 -0.14
N VAL A 54 -5.38 5.72 -1.45
CA VAL A 54 -4.31 5.44 -2.40
C VAL A 54 -3.82 6.75 -3.02
N ARG A 55 -2.52 7.02 -2.91
CA ARG A 55 -1.86 8.09 -3.66
C ARG A 55 -1.53 7.60 -5.06
N LEU A 56 -2.23 8.13 -6.06
CA LEU A 56 -2.01 7.87 -7.48
C LEU A 56 -1.07 8.94 -8.07
N VAL A 57 -0.14 8.50 -8.92
CA VAL A 57 0.80 9.41 -9.60
C VAL A 57 0.05 10.34 -10.56
N GLY A 58 0.22 11.65 -10.40
CA GLY A 58 -0.40 12.66 -11.25
C GLY A 58 -1.91 12.86 -11.05
N VAL A 59 -2.49 12.27 -10.00
CA VAL A 59 -3.91 12.46 -9.62
C VAL A 59 -4.03 12.92 -8.17
N GLY A 60 -3.23 12.37 -7.25
CA GLY A 60 -3.31 12.68 -5.82
C GLY A 60 -3.94 11.54 -5.02
N ASP A 61 -4.52 11.87 -3.87
CA ASP A 61 -5.12 10.86 -2.98
C ASP A 61 -6.55 10.54 -3.39
N VAL A 62 -6.82 9.25 -3.56
CA VAL A 62 -8.12 8.74 -3.98
C VAL A 62 -8.51 7.60 -3.06
N ARG A 63 -9.74 7.66 -2.56
CA ARG A 63 -10.34 6.61 -1.75
C ARG A 63 -10.77 5.46 -2.65
N TYR A 64 -10.51 4.23 -2.26
CA TYR A 64 -11.05 3.00 -2.87
C TYR A 64 -11.58 2.07 -1.79
N ALA A 65 -12.61 1.29 -2.10
CA ALA A 65 -12.96 0.14 -1.29
C ALA A 65 -11.84 -0.91 -1.35
N ARG A 66 -11.73 -1.76 -0.33
CA ARG A 66 -10.63 -2.73 -0.25
C ARG A 66 -10.62 -3.67 -1.45
N ASP A 67 -11.77 -4.11 -1.93
CA ASP A 67 -11.95 -5.02 -3.07
C ASP A 67 -11.70 -4.37 -4.45
N GLU A 68 -11.68 -3.04 -4.51
CA GLU A 68 -11.38 -2.25 -5.70
C GLU A 68 -9.87 -2.09 -5.96
N VAL A 69 -9.02 -2.53 -5.04
CA VAL A 69 -7.56 -2.46 -5.16
C VAL A 69 -6.92 -3.80 -4.87
N VAL A 70 -5.86 -4.10 -5.61
CA VAL A 70 -5.04 -5.30 -5.39
C VAL A 70 -3.57 -4.92 -5.25
N PRO A 71 -2.79 -5.67 -4.47
CA PRO A 71 -1.34 -5.51 -4.49
C PRO A 71 -0.79 -5.64 -5.90
N HIS A 72 0.11 -4.75 -6.30
CA HIS A 72 0.69 -4.78 -7.64
C HIS A 72 1.60 -5.99 -7.85
N LYS A 73 2.32 -6.43 -6.81
CA LYS A 73 3.23 -7.60 -6.86
C LYS A 73 3.00 -8.51 -5.65
N ALA A 74 2.73 -9.79 -5.91
CA ALA A 74 2.49 -10.79 -4.85
C ALA A 74 3.63 -10.88 -3.83
N GLY A 75 4.89 -10.89 -4.29
CA GLY A 75 6.07 -10.91 -3.40
C GLY A 75 6.26 -9.64 -2.55
N GLN A 76 5.67 -8.50 -2.95
CA GLN A 76 5.71 -7.29 -2.13
C GLN A 76 4.74 -7.34 -0.96
N VAL A 77 3.66 -8.13 -1.04
CA VAL A 77 2.73 -8.31 0.08
C VAL A 77 3.41 -9.02 1.24
N GLU A 78 4.10 -10.13 0.97
CA GLU A 78 4.84 -10.86 2.01
C GLU A 78 5.91 -9.99 2.69
N PHE A 79 6.62 -9.18 1.90
CA PHE A 79 7.59 -8.23 2.43
C PHE A 79 6.90 -7.12 3.25
N ALA A 80 5.79 -6.57 2.76
CA ALA A 80 5.04 -5.51 3.44
C ALA A 80 4.43 -6.00 4.76
N LEU A 81 3.93 -7.24 4.81
CA LEU A 81 3.44 -7.89 6.02
C LEU A 81 4.58 -8.14 7.03
N ARG A 82 5.71 -8.68 6.58
CA ARG A 82 6.88 -8.90 7.43
C ARG A 82 7.40 -7.60 8.04
N ARG A 83 7.44 -6.54 7.24
CA ARG A 83 7.81 -5.20 7.69
C ARG A 83 6.81 -4.65 8.70
N ALA A 84 5.50 -4.72 8.42
CA ALA A 84 4.48 -4.25 9.35
C ALA A 84 4.53 -4.99 10.69
N ALA A 85 4.68 -6.31 10.67
CA ALA A 85 4.85 -7.11 11.88
C ALA A 85 6.09 -6.72 12.71
N ALA A 86 7.21 -6.43 12.04
CA ALA A 86 8.41 -5.94 12.70
C ALA A 86 8.18 -4.56 13.36
N TRP A 87 7.50 -3.64 12.68
CA TRP A 87 7.13 -2.33 13.25
C TRP A 87 6.17 -2.46 14.44
N ASP A 88 5.18 -3.34 14.33
CA ASP A 88 4.21 -3.60 15.40
C ASP A 88 4.90 -4.18 16.65
N ALA A 89 5.84 -5.09 16.48
CA ALA A 89 6.65 -5.63 17.58
C ALA A 89 7.47 -4.55 18.30
N LEU A 90 7.89 -3.50 17.59
CA LEU A 90 8.64 -2.39 18.16
C LEU A 90 7.75 -1.35 18.87
N ARG A 91 6.44 -1.31 18.60
CA ARG A 91 5.54 -0.31 19.23
C ARG A 91 5.49 -0.40 20.75
N GLY A 92 5.68 -1.58 21.34
CA GLY A 92 5.76 -1.76 22.79
C GLY A 92 7.09 -1.33 23.43
N HIS A 93 8.10 -1.02 22.61
CA HIS A 93 9.46 -0.69 23.05
C HIS A 93 9.94 0.67 22.53
N ALA A 94 9.09 1.39 21.79
CA ALA A 94 9.39 2.72 21.30
C ALA A 94 9.25 3.74 22.44
N ILE A 95 10.40 4.25 22.92
CA ILE A 95 10.44 5.33 23.93
C ILE A 95 10.24 6.70 23.24
N ILE A 96 10.66 6.81 21.97
CA ILE A 96 10.53 8.02 21.15
C ILE A 96 10.14 7.59 19.73
N ASP A 97 9.04 8.14 19.21
CA ASP A 97 8.68 8.10 17.80
C ASP A 97 8.82 9.50 17.21
N THR A 98 9.40 9.61 16.01
CA THR A 98 9.62 10.91 15.35
C THR A 98 9.47 10.79 13.85
N VAL A 99 8.72 11.73 13.27
CA VAL A 99 8.55 11.85 11.84
C VAL A 99 9.64 12.76 11.29
N VAL A 100 10.60 12.15 10.59
CA VAL A 100 11.71 12.89 9.98
C VAL A 100 11.32 13.34 8.57
N GLY A 101 11.19 14.66 8.37
CA GLY A 101 10.93 15.26 7.05
C GLY A 101 12.13 15.20 6.11
N SER A 102 11.89 15.36 4.80
CA SER A 102 12.91 15.32 3.73
C SER A 102 14.12 16.22 3.96
N ARG A 103 13.97 17.30 4.74
CA ARG A 103 15.04 18.20 5.17
C ARG A 103 16.20 17.51 5.88
N ALA A 104 15.95 16.45 6.64
CA ALA A 104 16.98 15.78 7.42
C ALA A 104 17.86 14.82 6.58
N TRP A 105 17.41 14.46 5.38
CA TRP A 105 18.11 13.51 4.50
C TRP A 105 19.01 14.20 3.47
N GLY A 106 19.20 15.53 3.56
CA GLY A 106 20.02 16.28 2.62
C GLY A 106 19.49 16.28 1.18
N LEU A 107 18.24 15.85 0.96
CA LEU A 107 17.60 15.82 -0.36
C LEU A 107 17.09 17.21 -0.73
N PHE A 108 18.01 18.12 -1.03
CA PHE A 108 17.72 19.33 -1.78
C PHE A 108 18.48 19.31 -3.10
N ARG A 109 17.79 19.79 -4.13
CA ARG A 109 18.34 20.15 -5.44
C ARG A 109 19.05 21.50 -5.32
#